data_AF-A0A3B8NQU1-F1
#
_entry.id   AF-A0A3B8NQU1-F1
#
_cell.length_a   1.000
_cell.length_b   1.000
_cell.length_c   1.000
_cell.angle_alpha   90.00
_cell.angle_beta   90.00
_cell.angle_gamma   90.00
#
_symmetry.space_group_name_H-M   'P 1'
#
loop_
_entity.id
_entity.type
_entity.pdbx_description
1 polymer ?
#
loop_
_entity_poly.entity_id
_entity_poly.type
_entity_poly.pdbx_seq_one_letter_code
_entity_poly.pdbx_strand_id
1 'polypeptide(L)'
;GLAHAIVNPLVYLDPEGKFPLLPLFVNCYGEEAGPDYPPRPTPRRCYEVGQSIRRFLDTRDERVAVVASSSWSHSFLAHRFGCTTIDIETDRRYLELVKDGQGSKLAELDPESLQDSGDHEILNWIIALGILGDVPAEIVDVRESHTQLAYRVAALWG
;
A
#
# COMPACT_ATOMS: atom_id res chain seq x y z
N GLY A 1 19.18 -0.99 10.61
CA GLY A 1 18.05 -0.49 11.41
C GLY A 1 16.77 -0.59 10.60
N LEU A 2 15.60 -0.54 11.23
CA LEU A 2 14.32 -0.51 10.51
C LEU A 2 14.10 0.86 9.86
N ALA A 3 13.56 0.88 8.65
CA ALA A 3 13.26 2.10 7.92
C ALA A 3 12.09 2.87 8.54
N HIS A 4 12.02 4.18 8.27
CA HIS A 4 10.95 5.06 8.79
C HIS A 4 9.54 4.56 8.46
N ALA A 5 9.36 3.92 7.30
CA ALA A 5 8.09 3.31 6.91
C ALA A 5 7.59 2.29 7.95
N ILE A 6 8.48 1.52 8.57
CA ILE A 6 8.10 0.53 9.59
C ILE A 6 8.06 1.16 10.98
N VAL A 7 9.04 2.01 11.31
CA VAL A 7 9.17 2.54 12.68
C VAL A 7 8.07 3.56 13.00
N ASN A 8 7.74 4.46 12.06
CA ASN A 8 6.78 5.54 12.30
C ASN A 8 5.40 5.05 12.74
N PRO A 9 4.73 4.09 12.06
CA PRO A 9 3.43 3.60 12.51
C PRO A 9 3.54 2.90 13.88
N LEU A 10 4.64 2.20 14.17
CA LEU A 10 4.82 1.50 15.45
C LEU A 10 4.93 2.44 16.65
N VAL A 11 5.47 3.65 16.48
CA VAL A 11 5.47 4.67 17.55
C VAL A 11 4.06 5.00 18.03
N TYR A 12 3.04 4.83 17.17
CA TYR A 12 1.64 5.07 17.51
C TYR A 12 0.88 3.79 17.86
N LEU A 13 1.15 2.68 17.16
CA LEU A 13 0.41 1.42 17.30
C LEU A 13 0.93 0.52 18.42
N ASP A 14 2.24 0.53 18.69
CA ASP A 14 2.89 -0.25 19.74
C ASP A 14 4.08 0.51 20.36
N PRO A 15 3.81 1.64 21.05
CA PRO A 15 4.85 2.53 21.58
C PRO A 15 5.76 1.85 22.61
N GLU A 16 5.29 0.78 23.25
CA GLU A 16 6.03 0.01 24.25
C GLU A 16 6.74 -1.21 23.65
N GLY A 17 6.57 -1.49 22.36
CA GLY A 17 7.20 -2.63 21.67
C GLY A 17 6.78 -3.99 22.23
N LYS A 18 5.50 -4.13 22.60
CA LYS A 18 4.94 -5.33 23.23
C LYS A 18 4.79 -6.50 22.27
N PHE A 19 4.58 -6.23 20.99
CA PHE A 19 4.25 -7.27 20.01
C PHE A 19 5.47 -7.67 19.18
N PRO A 20 5.68 -8.99 18.91
CA PRO A 20 6.67 -9.42 17.94
C PRO A 20 6.39 -8.82 16.56
N LEU A 21 7.42 -8.24 15.95
CA LEU A 21 7.33 -7.60 14.63
C LEU A 21 7.96 -8.50 13.56
N LEU A 22 7.20 -8.80 12.50
CA LEU A 22 7.70 -9.40 11.27
C LEU A 22 7.64 -8.36 10.14
N PRO A 23 8.76 -7.70 9.80
CA PRO A 23 8.77 -6.71 8.72
C PRO A 23 8.75 -7.39 7.34
N LEU A 24 7.89 -6.90 6.45
CA LEU A 24 7.85 -7.28 5.04
C LEU A 24 8.19 -6.05 4.19
N PHE A 25 9.29 -6.13 3.43
CA PHE A 25 9.72 -5.07 2.52
C PHE A 25 9.31 -5.41 1.10
N VAL A 26 8.79 -4.41 0.37
CA VAL A 26 8.40 -4.54 -1.02
C VAL A 26 9.22 -3.55 -1.84
N ASN A 27 9.82 -4.02 -2.94
CA ASN A 27 10.51 -3.16 -3.89
C ASN A 27 9.50 -2.45 -4.80
N CYS A 28 8.87 -1.39 -4.30
CA CYS A 28 7.82 -0.66 -5.03
C CYS A 28 8.37 0.18 -6.20
N TYR A 29 9.62 0.64 -6.09
CA TYR A 29 10.25 1.50 -7.09
C TYR A 29 10.76 0.71 -8.29
N GLY A 30 11.18 -0.54 -8.08
CA GLY A 30 11.68 -1.38 -9.16
C GLY A 30 12.87 -0.74 -9.86
N GLU A 31 12.79 -0.71 -11.18
CA GLU A 31 13.79 -0.19 -12.09
C GLU A 31 14.03 1.32 -11.97
N GLU A 32 13.05 2.09 -11.48
CA GLU A 32 13.19 3.55 -11.27
C GLU A 32 14.16 3.90 -10.15
N ALA A 33 14.43 2.97 -9.22
CA ALA A 33 15.44 3.15 -8.18
C ALA A 33 16.87 3.11 -8.74
N GLY A 34 17.06 2.58 -9.96
CA GLY A 34 18.34 2.55 -10.66
C GLY A 34 18.55 1.26 -11.46
N PRO A 35 19.59 1.22 -12.33
CA PRO A 35 19.80 0.11 -13.28
C PRO A 35 20.13 -1.23 -12.62
N ASP A 36 20.60 -1.23 -11.37
CA ASP A 36 20.95 -2.43 -10.62
C ASP A 36 19.80 -2.97 -9.75
N TYR A 37 18.65 -2.29 -9.71
CA TYR A 37 17.50 -2.71 -8.92
C TYR A 37 16.65 -3.72 -9.71
N PRO A 38 16.15 -4.79 -9.05
CA PRO A 38 15.27 -5.75 -9.71
C PRO A 38 13.95 -5.09 -10.09
N PRO A 39 13.21 -5.69 -11.05
CA PRO A 39 11.90 -5.17 -11.44
C PRO A 39 10.93 -5.13 -10.27
N ARG A 40 10.06 -4.13 -10.24
CA ARG A 40 8.96 -4.07 -9.26
C ARG A 40 8.01 -5.27 -9.45
N PRO A 41 7.35 -5.76 -8.40
CA PRO A 41 6.30 -6.75 -8.56
C PRO A 41 5.07 -6.13 -9.23
N THR A 42 4.28 -6.96 -9.92
CA THR A 42 2.99 -6.52 -10.47
C THR A 42 1.93 -6.44 -9.36
N PRO A 43 0.89 -5.60 -9.53
CA PRO A 43 -0.28 -5.58 -8.64
C PRO A 43 -0.88 -6.97 -8.39
N ARG A 44 -1.09 -7.76 -9.45
CA ARG A 44 -1.55 -9.15 -9.34
C ARG A 44 -0.64 -9.99 -8.45
N ARG A 45 0.68 -9.87 -8.63
CA ARG A 45 1.63 -10.67 -7.83
C ARG A 45 1.59 -10.27 -6.36
N CYS A 46 1.48 -8.99 -6.05
CA CYS A 46 1.29 -8.50 -4.69
C CYS A 46 0.03 -9.08 -4.04
N TYR A 47 -1.09 -9.09 -4.77
CA TYR A 47 -2.35 -9.65 -4.27
C TYR A 47 -2.24 -11.16 -3.99
N GLU A 48 -1.63 -11.94 -4.91
CA GLU A 48 -1.38 -13.37 -4.71
C GLU A 48 -0.47 -13.68 -3.51
N VAL A 49 0.53 -12.82 -3.27
CA VAL A 49 1.37 -12.90 -2.06
C VAL A 49 0.51 -12.68 -0.82
N GLY A 50 -0.37 -11.68 -0.83
CA GLY A 50 -1.34 -11.46 0.24
C GLY A 50 -2.23 -12.69 0.50
N GLN A 51 -2.78 -13.30 -0.55
CA GLN A 51 -3.57 -14.52 -0.41
C GLN A 51 -2.74 -15.69 0.15
N SER A 52 -1.45 -15.76 -0.19
CA SER A 52 -0.54 -16.77 0.36
C SER A 52 -0.27 -16.54 1.85
N ILE A 53 -0.13 -15.27 2.26
CA ILE A 53 -0.01 -14.90 3.67
C ILE A 53 -1.29 -15.27 4.41
N ARG A 54 -2.49 -14.94 3.88
CA ARG A 54 -3.77 -15.34 4.48
C ARG A 54 -3.83 -16.85 4.73
N ARG A 55 -3.55 -17.66 3.70
CA ARG A 55 -3.56 -19.12 3.83
C ARG A 55 -2.60 -19.63 4.90
N PHE A 56 -1.46 -18.98 5.09
CA PHE A 56 -0.55 -19.32 6.18
C PHE A 56 -1.11 -18.90 7.53
N LEU A 57 -1.60 -17.66 7.67
CA LEU A 57 -2.19 -17.14 8.91
C LEU A 57 -3.42 -17.95 9.35
N ASP A 58 -4.18 -18.53 8.42
CA ASP A 58 -5.29 -19.45 8.71
C ASP A 58 -4.86 -20.73 9.45
N THR A 59 -3.58 -21.09 9.40
CA THR A 59 -3.03 -22.27 10.10
C THR A 59 -2.51 -21.95 11.50
N ARG A 60 -2.68 -20.70 11.94
CA ARG A 60 -2.12 -20.16 13.18
C ARG A 60 -3.23 -19.90 14.18
N ASP A 61 -2.97 -20.20 15.46
CA ASP A 61 -3.88 -19.85 16.56
C ASP A 61 -3.65 -18.41 17.06
N GLU A 62 -2.52 -17.80 16.67
CA GLU A 62 -2.19 -16.43 17.06
C GLU A 62 -3.11 -15.38 16.42
N ARG A 63 -3.44 -14.35 17.20
CA ARG A 63 -4.07 -13.15 16.66
C ARG A 63 -3.01 -12.27 16.01
N VAL A 64 -3.10 -12.10 14.69
CA VAL A 64 -2.14 -11.33 13.90
C VAL A 64 -2.80 -10.05 13.38
N ALA A 65 -2.18 -8.92 13.65
CA ALA A 65 -2.50 -7.65 13.02
C ALA A 65 -1.59 -7.45 11.80
N VAL A 66 -2.17 -7.06 10.66
CA VAL A 66 -1.41 -6.69 9.46
C VAL A 66 -1.49 -5.18 9.30
N VAL A 67 -0.34 -4.54 9.13
CA VAL A 67 -0.24 -3.10 8.91
C VAL A 67 0.46 -2.87 7.57
N ALA A 68 -0.29 -2.39 6.58
CA ALA A 68 0.29 -1.84 5.36
C ALA A 68 0.55 -0.36 5.58
N SER A 69 1.82 0.04 5.52
CA SER A 69 2.20 1.46 5.62
C SER A 69 2.81 1.90 4.30
N SER A 70 2.18 2.89 3.69
CA SER A 70 2.71 3.68 2.57
C SER A 70 1.75 4.82 2.25
N SER A 71 2.22 5.77 1.45
CA SER A 71 1.31 6.73 0.81
C SER A 71 0.81 6.17 -0.53
N TRP A 72 -0.09 6.88 -1.20
CA TRP A 72 -0.52 6.53 -2.57
C TRP A 72 0.26 7.39 -3.57
N SER A 73 -0.40 8.14 -4.45
CA SER A 73 0.32 8.90 -5.46
C SER A 73 1.28 9.92 -4.84
N HIS A 74 2.48 10.08 -5.41
CA HIS A 74 3.50 11.04 -4.98
C HIS A 74 3.78 12.08 -6.05
N SER A 75 3.82 13.37 -5.67
CA SER A 75 3.99 14.45 -6.65
C SER A 75 5.30 14.35 -7.42
N PHE A 76 6.39 13.89 -6.79
CA PHE A 76 7.70 13.75 -7.43
C PHE A 76 7.86 12.46 -8.26
N LEU A 77 6.90 11.53 -8.19
CA LEU A 77 6.88 10.29 -8.98
C LEU A 77 5.78 10.28 -10.05
N ALA A 78 4.82 11.21 -9.98
CA ALA A 78 3.74 11.31 -10.94
C ALA A 78 4.22 11.92 -12.27
N HIS A 79 4.88 11.09 -13.09
CA HIS A 79 5.47 11.46 -14.36
C HIS A 79 4.46 12.05 -15.34
N ARG A 80 3.21 11.55 -15.34
CA ARG A 80 2.11 12.09 -16.16
C ARG A 80 1.78 13.55 -15.89
N PHE A 81 2.15 14.05 -14.71
CA PHE A 81 2.00 15.45 -14.30
C PHE A 81 3.34 16.19 -14.17
N GLY A 82 4.38 15.70 -14.86
CA GLY A 82 5.70 16.31 -14.87
C GLY A 82 6.35 16.39 -13.49
N CYS A 83 6.02 15.47 -12.59
CA CYS A 83 6.53 15.41 -11.23
C CYS A 83 6.24 16.68 -10.38
N THR A 84 5.10 17.34 -10.60
CA THR A 84 4.73 18.59 -9.89
C THR A 84 3.50 18.50 -8.99
N THR A 85 2.61 17.54 -9.23
CA THR A 85 1.37 17.33 -8.47
C THR A 85 1.05 15.85 -8.37
N ILE A 86 0.29 15.48 -7.33
CA ILE A 86 -0.28 14.15 -7.12
C ILE A 86 -1.47 13.87 -8.05
N ASP A 87 -1.78 12.59 -8.30
CA ASP A 87 -2.89 12.12 -9.13
C ASP A 87 -4.18 11.89 -8.31
N ILE A 88 -4.78 12.98 -7.86
CA ILE A 88 -5.97 12.95 -6.98
C ILE A 88 -7.15 12.19 -7.62
N GLU A 89 -7.28 12.21 -8.94
CA GLU A 89 -8.37 11.49 -9.62
C GLU A 89 -8.20 9.98 -9.48
N THR A 90 -7.00 9.48 -9.77
CA THR A 90 -6.66 8.07 -9.61
C THR A 90 -6.75 7.63 -8.15
N ASP A 91 -6.22 8.45 -7.22
CA ASP A 91 -6.31 8.19 -5.78
C ASP A 91 -7.77 8.03 -5.32
N ARG A 92 -8.65 8.97 -5.68
CA ARG A 92 -10.07 8.89 -5.30
C ARG A 92 -10.75 7.65 -5.86
N ARG A 93 -10.40 7.22 -7.08
CA ARG A 93 -10.92 5.96 -7.64
C ARG A 93 -10.48 4.77 -6.81
N TYR A 94 -9.22 4.71 -6.39
CA TYR A 94 -8.73 3.64 -5.51
C TYR A 94 -9.40 3.67 -4.14
N LEU A 95 -9.65 4.86 -3.59
CA LEU A 95 -10.39 5.03 -2.34
C LEU A 95 -11.79 4.43 -2.42
N GLU A 96 -12.54 4.69 -3.50
CA GLU A 96 -13.88 4.12 -3.66
C GLU A 96 -13.82 2.58 -3.79
N LEU A 97 -12.82 2.04 -4.50
CA LEU A 97 -12.64 0.59 -4.56
C LEU A 97 -12.38 -0.01 -3.17
N VAL A 98 -11.56 0.63 -2.35
CA VAL A 98 -11.26 0.18 -0.99
C VAL A 98 -12.48 0.29 -0.07
N LYS A 99 -13.22 1.41 -0.14
CA LYS A 99 -14.48 1.61 0.59
C LYS A 99 -15.51 0.54 0.27
N ASP A 100 -15.68 0.22 -1.02
CA ASP A 100 -16.70 -0.72 -1.49
C ASP A 100 -16.27 -2.19 -1.36
N GLY A 101 -15.09 -2.46 -0.79
CA GLY A 101 -14.58 -3.82 -0.62
C GLY A 101 -14.22 -4.48 -1.95
N GLN A 102 -13.74 -3.70 -2.92
CA GLN A 102 -13.36 -4.17 -4.26
C GLN A 102 -11.83 -4.24 -4.39
N GLY A 103 -11.15 -4.73 -3.36
CA GLY A 103 -9.69 -4.79 -3.30
C GLY A 103 -9.07 -5.63 -4.41
N SER A 104 -9.75 -6.67 -4.87
CA SER A 104 -9.34 -7.52 -6.00
C SER A 104 -9.16 -6.73 -7.30
N LYS A 105 -9.95 -5.66 -7.52
CA LYS A 105 -9.82 -4.81 -8.71
C LYS A 105 -8.50 -4.04 -8.75
N LEU A 106 -7.92 -3.71 -7.59
CA LEU A 106 -6.60 -3.09 -7.52
C LEU A 106 -5.49 -4.06 -7.98
N ALA A 107 -5.73 -5.37 -7.92
CA ALA A 107 -4.81 -6.38 -8.44
C ALA A 107 -4.79 -6.44 -9.98
N GLU A 108 -5.76 -5.81 -10.65
CA GLU A 108 -5.88 -5.76 -12.11
C GLU A 108 -5.25 -4.49 -12.72
N LEU A 109 -4.70 -3.60 -11.89
CA LEU A 109 -4.05 -2.38 -12.35
C LEU A 109 -2.87 -2.71 -13.26
N ASP A 110 -2.76 -1.91 -14.33
CA ASP A 110 -1.63 -1.95 -15.23
C ASP A 110 -0.38 -1.38 -14.53
N PRO A 111 0.75 -2.14 -14.48
CA PRO A 111 1.95 -1.71 -13.76
C PRO A 111 2.56 -0.40 -14.27
N GLU A 112 2.46 -0.12 -15.57
CA GLU A 112 3.01 1.11 -16.17
C GLU A 112 2.16 2.32 -15.80
N SER A 113 0.83 2.17 -15.86
CA SER A 113 -0.10 3.21 -15.43
C SER A 113 0.08 3.60 -13.96
N LEU A 114 0.34 2.63 -13.09
CA LEU A 114 0.61 2.84 -11.66
C LEU A 114 1.91 3.62 -11.42
N GLN A 115 2.96 3.35 -12.22
CA GLN A 115 4.19 4.15 -12.16
C GLN A 115 3.97 5.57 -12.68
N ASP A 116 3.28 5.72 -13.81
CA ASP A 116 3.05 7.01 -14.44
C ASP A 116 2.22 7.97 -13.56
N SER A 117 1.34 7.42 -12.70
CA SER A 117 0.57 8.18 -11.71
C SER A 117 1.32 8.43 -10.40
N GLY A 118 2.50 7.83 -10.18
CA GLY A 118 3.30 7.98 -8.96
C GLY A 118 2.78 7.17 -7.77
N ASP A 119 1.96 6.15 -8.02
CA ASP A 119 1.29 5.30 -7.02
C ASP A 119 2.11 4.08 -6.59
N HIS A 120 3.43 4.09 -6.80
CA HIS A 120 4.33 2.94 -6.61
C HIS A 120 4.07 2.17 -5.31
N GLU A 121 3.86 2.89 -4.21
CA GLU A 121 3.73 2.28 -2.89
C GLU A 121 2.34 1.69 -2.58
N ILE A 122 1.34 1.86 -3.46
CA ILE A 122 0.03 1.19 -3.31
C ILE A 122 0.16 -0.34 -3.39
N LEU A 123 1.27 -0.84 -3.95
CA LEU A 123 1.60 -2.27 -3.95
C LEU A 123 1.63 -2.87 -2.52
N ASN A 124 2.01 -2.09 -1.50
CA ASN A 124 1.93 -2.52 -0.10
C ASN A 124 0.47 -2.74 0.35
N TRP A 125 -0.44 -1.86 -0.06
CA TRP A 125 -1.87 -1.99 0.22
C TRP A 125 -2.45 -3.20 -0.50
N ILE A 126 -2.04 -3.45 -1.74
CA ILE A 126 -2.54 -4.59 -2.52
C ILE A 126 -2.16 -5.93 -1.88
N ILE A 127 -1.01 -6.03 -1.22
CA ILE A 127 -0.69 -7.22 -0.40
C ILE A 127 -1.69 -7.35 0.77
N ALA A 128 -1.95 -6.27 1.52
CA ALA A 128 -2.92 -6.32 2.62
C ALA A 128 -4.33 -6.66 2.14
N LEU A 129 -4.77 -6.10 1.02
CA LEU A 129 -6.04 -6.43 0.38
C LEU A 129 -6.09 -7.89 -0.11
N GLY A 130 -4.96 -8.46 -0.54
CA GLY A 130 -4.85 -9.88 -0.83
C GLY A 130 -5.00 -10.77 0.41
N ILE A 131 -4.63 -10.26 1.59
CA ILE A 131 -4.83 -10.96 2.87
C ILE A 131 -6.29 -10.88 3.31
N LEU A 132 -6.90 -9.71 3.17
CA LEU A 132 -8.25 -9.39 3.66
C LEU A 132 -9.35 -9.90 2.71
N GLY A 133 -9.11 -9.87 1.41
CA GLY A 133 -10.10 -10.13 0.37
C GLY A 133 -10.98 -8.92 0.06
N ASP A 134 -12.10 -9.18 -0.62
CA ASP A 134 -13.08 -8.17 -1.03
C ASP A 134 -14.01 -7.81 0.14
N VAL A 135 -13.45 -7.08 1.11
CA VAL A 135 -14.12 -6.63 2.33
C VAL A 135 -14.06 -5.11 2.42
N PRO A 136 -15.22 -4.43 2.60
CA PRO A 136 -15.28 -2.98 2.80
C PRO A 136 -14.39 -2.50 3.94
N ALA A 137 -13.70 -1.39 3.72
CA ALA A 137 -12.90 -0.74 4.74
C ALA A 137 -13.68 0.37 5.46
N GLU A 138 -13.47 0.51 6.76
CA GLU A 138 -13.81 1.73 7.48
C GLU A 138 -12.73 2.79 7.20
N ILE A 139 -13.08 3.85 6.47
CA ILE A 139 -12.16 4.97 6.21
C ILE A 139 -12.19 5.93 7.39
N VAL A 140 -11.09 5.96 8.15
CA VAL A 140 -10.93 6.79 9.34
C VAL A 140 -10.54 8.22 8.97
N ASP A 141 -9.65 8.37 7.98
CA ASP A 141 -9.15 9.68 7.57
C ASP A 141 -8.65 9.67 6.12
N VAL A 142 -8.79 10.79 5.44
CA VAL A 142 -8.27 11.04 4.09
C VAL A 142 -7.67 12.43 4.05
N ARG A 143 -6.43 12.56 3.58
CA ARG A 143 -5.74 13.85 3.46
C ARG A 143 -5.45 14.17 2.01
N GLU A 144 -6.42 14.86 1.42
CA GLU A 144 -6.32 15.44 0.08
C GLU A 144 -5.85 16.89 0.22
N SER A 145 -4.57 17.17 -0.06
CA SER A 145 -4.09 18.55 -0.04
C SER A 145 -3.19 18.78 -1.24
N HIS A 146 -3.53 19.79 -2.04
CA HIS A 146 -2.78 20.21 -3.22
C HIS A 146 -1.37 20.76 -2.91
N THR A 147 -1.01 20.89 -1.62
CA THR A 147 0.34 21.28 -1.17
C THR A 147 1.12 20.09 -0.61
N GLN A 148 0.55 18.87 -0.59
CA GLN A 148 1.21 17.69 -0.04
C GLN A 148 1.96 16.88 -1.10
N LEU A 149 3.05 16.27 -0.66
CA LEU A 149 3.90 15.39 -1.47
C LEU A 149 3.22 14.08 -1.86
N ALA A 150 2.14 13.70 -1.17
CA ALA A 150 1.43 12.44 -1.43
C ALA A 150 -0.03 12.46 -0.96
N TYR A 151 -0.86 11.60 -1.56
CA TYR A 151 -2.20 11.28 -1.07
C TYR A 151 -2.13 10.24 0.06
N ARG A 152 -2.93 10.41 1.11
CA ARG A 152 -2.86 9.58 2.33
C ARG A 152 -4.24 9.16 2.80
N VAL A 153 -4.36 7.88 3.14
CA VAL A 153 -5.58 7.25 3.66
C VAL A 153 -5.26 6.47 4.91
N ALA A 154 -6.11 6.59 5.93
CA ALA A 154 -6.15 5.71 7.09
C ALA A 154 -7.44 4.89 7.01
N ALA A 155 -7.30 3.57 7.02
CA ALA A 155 -8.41 2.63 6.89
C ALA A 155 -8.27 1.48 7.88
N LEU A 156 -9.39 0.97 8.37
CA LEU A 156 -9.48 -0.17 9.28
C LEU A 156 -10.38 -1.25 8.66
N TRP A 157 -10.05 -2.51 8.94
CA TRP A 157 -10.88 -3.67 8.61
C TRP A 157 -11.17 -4.42 9.91
N GLY A 158 -12.44 -4.79 10.11
CA GLY A 158 -12.96 -5.45 11.30
C GLY A 158 -13.51 -6.84 11.02
#